data_AF-A0A536H3Z1-F1
#
_entry.id   AF-A0A536H3Z1-F1
#
_cell.length_a   1.000
_cell.length_b   1.000
_cell.length_c   1.000
_cell.angle_alpha   90.00
_cell.angle_beta   90.00
_cell.angle_gamma   90.00
#
_symmetry.space_group_name_H-M   'P 1'
#
loop_
_entity.id
_entity.type
_entity.pdbx_description
1 polymer ?
#
loop_
_entity_poly.entity_id
_entity_poly.type
_entity_poly.pdbx_seq_one_letter_code
_entity_poly.pdbx_strand_id
1 'polypeptide(L)'
;MPEGIDGGIEGAINRAPTSVLARMLREARAGHHLGYLDVTVNGEVSSELRAVLDRDARLLGNELLGVPVKVRRAPAAYHSTEQSEMDGPPWLVSLRLLGRAHEPCVVGVYDDRFLRAQAVSTWQAMLEKGRTCFLLVVDGYLDDAIEPLTGFFTAVEQHLME
;
A
#
# COMPACT_ATOMS: atom_id res chain seq x y z
N MET A 1 31.21 -27.27 -13.54
CA MET A 1 31.00 -26.17 -12.58
C MET A 1 30.35 -25.04 -13.35
N PRO A 2 29.09 -24.66 -13.07
CA PRO A 2 28.47 -23.55 -13.77
C PRO A 2 28.78 -22.23 -13.06
N GLU A 3 29.00 -21.22 -13.88
CA GLU A 3 29.35 -19.84 -13.55
C GLU A 3 28.17 -19.15 -12.83
N GLY A 4 28.48 -18.44 -11.74
CA GLY A 4 27.53 -17.66 -10.97
C GLY A 4 27.07 -16.42 -11.76
N ILE A 5 25.76 -16.27 -11.87
CA ILE A 5 25.08 -15.13 -12.49
C ILE A 5 25.18 -13.96 -11.52
N ASP A 6 26.24 -13.16 -11.63
CA ASP A 6 26.51 -11.99 -10.78
C ASP A 6 25.98 -10.70 -11.43
N GLY A 7 24.69 -10.71 -11.83
CA GLY A 7 24.16 -9.72 -12.78
C GLY A 7 22.76 -9.18 -12.48
N GLY A 8 22.21 -9.40 -11.29
CA GLY A 8 20.87 -8.91 -10.99
C GLY A 8 20.61 -8.87 -9.51
N ILE A 9 20.70 -7.67 -8.91
CA ILE A 9 19.96 -7.16 -7.73
C ILE A 9 20.57 -5.82 -7.28
N GLU A 10 21.83 -5.51 -7.63
CA GLU A 10 22.50 -4.28 -7.16
C GLU A 10 22.01 -2.97 -7.81
N GLY A 11 21.31 -3.03 -8.95
CA GLY A 11 20.79 -1.84 -9.65
C GLY A 11 19.42 -1.32 -9.18
N ALA A 12 18.77 -1.98 -8.20
CA ALA A 12 17.37 -1.72 -7.87
C ALA A 12 17.13 -0.83 -6.64
N ILE A 13 18.17 -0.43 -5.89
CA ILE A 13 17.99 0.12 -4.54
C ILE A 13 18.65 1.50 -4.38
N ASN A 14 18.12 2.49 -5.10
CA ASN A 14 18.16 3.90 -4.65
C ASN A 14 17.06 4.74 -5.32
N ARG A 15 15.86 4.16 -5.51
CA ARG A 15 14.69 4.91 -6.01
C ARG A 15 13.83 5.30 -4.83
N ALA A 16 13.48 6.59 -4.74
CA ALA A 16 12.58 7.09 -3.72
C ALA A 16 11.25 6.28 -3.77
N PRO A 17 10.69 5.86 -2.63
CA PRO A 17 9.46 5.05 -2.59
C PRO A 17 8.30 5.64 -3.41
N THR A 18 8.22 6.97 -3.49
CA THR A 18 7.24 7.72 -4.28
C THR A 18 7.32 7.39 -5.77
N SER A 19 8.53 7.37 -6.35
CA SER A 19 8.76 7.03 -7.76
C SER A 19 8.43 5.58 -8.08
N VAL A 20 8.60 4.67 -7.12
CA VAL A 20 8.26 3.24 -7.29
C VAL A 20 6.76 3.07 -7.35
N LEU A 21 6.01 3.66 -6.41
CA LEU A 21 4.55 3.63 -6.41
C LEU A 21 3.97 4.29 -7.67
N ALA A 22 4.44 5.49 -8.02
CA ALA A 22 3.96 6.18 -9.21
C ALA A 22 4.17 5.36 -10.49
N ARG A 23 5.36 4.78 -10.67
CA ARG A 23 5.65 3.88 -11.80
C ARG A 23 4.71 2.68 -11.83
N MET A 24 4.51 2.02 -10.68
CA MET A 24 3.62 0.87 -10.57
C MET A 24 2.18 1.23 -11.00
N LEU A 25 1.68 2.40 -10.60
CA LEU A 25 0.36 2.89 -11.00
C LEU A 25 0.30 3.22 -12.50
N ARG A 26 1.33 3.85 -13.07
CA ARG A 26 1.40 4.12 -14.53
C ARG A 26 1.44 2.83 -15.34
N GLU A 27 2.26 1.85 -14.94
CA GLU A 27 2.36 0.55 -15.59
C GLU A 27 1.03 -0.21 -15.54
N ALA A 28 0.36 -0.25 -14.37
CA ALA A 28 -0.95 -0.87 -14.22
C ALA A 28 -2.02 -0.18 -15.09
N ARG A 29 -2.00 1.16 -15.17
CA ARG A 29 -2.91 1.93 -16.03
C ARG A 29 -2.66 1.66 -17.52
N ALA A 30 -1.40 1.70 -17.95
CA ALA A 30 -1.02 1.46 -19.34
C ALA A 30 -1.35 0.04 -19.80
N GLY A 31 -1.23 -0.95 -18.90
CA GLY A 31 -1.63 -2.33 -19.16
C GLY A 31 -3.13 -2.60 -19.09
N HIS A 32 -3.98 -1.59 -18.86
CA HIS A 32 -5.42 -1.75 -18.57
C HIS A 32 -5.72 -2.68 -17.38
N HIS A 33 -4.76 -2.81 -16.46
CA HIS A 33 -4.83 -3.60 -15.23
C HIS A 33 -5.06 -2.72 -13.99
N LEU A 34 -5.49 -1.47 -14.18
CA LEU A 34 -5.90 -0.58 -13.09
C LEU A 34 -7.36 -0.18 -13.32
N GLY A 35 -8.25 -0.81 -12.57
CA GLY A 35 -9.66 -0.43 -12.50
C GLY A 35 -10.13 -0.10 -11.09
N TYR A 36 -9.31 -0.35 -10.07
CA TYR A 36 -9.63 -0.09 -8.67
C TYR A 36 -8.36 0.09 -7.84
N LEU A 37 -8.34 1.13 -7.02
CA LEU A 37 -7.28 1.39 -6.06
C LEU A 37 -7.78 1.07 -4.64
N ASP A 38 -7.07 0.18 -3.96
CA ASP A 38 -7.32 -0.11 -2.55
C ASP A 38 -6.21 0.47 -1.68
N VAL A 39 -6.57 1.25 -0.66
CA VAL A 39 -5.64 1.79 0.33
C VAL A 39 -5.96 1.18 1.69
N THR A 40 -5.16 0.24 2.14
CA THR A 40 -5.40 -0.48 3.40
C THR A 40 -4.40 -0.03 4.46
N VAL A 41 -4.92 0.40 5.61
CA VAL A 41 -4.12 0.67 6.81
C VAL A 41 -4.13 -0.55 7.71
N ASN A 42 -2.96 -1.00 8.13
CA ASN A 42 -2.78 -2.08 9.09
C ASN A 42 -2.72 -1.51 10.51
N GLY A 43 -3.73 -1.84 11.33
CA GLY A 43 -3.87 -1.32 12.70
C GLY A 43 -4.94 -0.23 12.82
N GLU A 44 -5.05 0.33 14.03
CA GLU A 44 -5.88 1.50 14.29
C GLU A 44 -5.11 2.79 13.97
N VAL A 45 -5.85 3.82 13.55
CA VAL A 45 -5.32 5.16 13.27
C VAL A 45 -6.32 6.22 13.70
N SER A 46 -5.83 7.43 13.97
CA SER A 46 -6.68 8.56 14.32
C SER A 46 -7.66 8.92 13.19
N SER A 47 -8.73 9.61 13.55
CA SER A 47 -9.67 10.19 12.59
C SER A 47 -9.01 11.23 11.67
N GLU A 48 -7.97 11.91 12.16
CA GLU A 48 -7.20 12.90 11.40
C GLU A 48 -6.41 12.23 10.27
N LEU A 49 -5.58 11.23 10.60
CA LEU A 49 -4.86 10.46 9.60
C LEU A 49 -5.83 9.78 8.64
N ARG A 50 -6.95 9.25 9.14
CA ARG A 50 -7.98 8.67 8.28
C ARG A 50 -8.52 9.66 7.25
N ALA A 51 -8.79 10.90 7.65
CA ALA A 51 -9.28 11.94 6.76
C ALA A 51 -8.23 12.34 5.71
N VAL A 52 -6.96 12.39 6.08
CA VAL A 52 -5.84 12.62 5.16
C VAL A 52 -5.77 11.52 4.11
N LEU A 53 -5.78 10.25 4.53
CA LEU A 53 -5.75 9.11 3.62
C LEU A 53 -6.99 9.08 2.70
N ASP A 54 -8.19 9.36 3.23
CA ASP A 54 -9.40 9.41 2.41
C ASP A 54 -9.33 10.53 1.35
N ARG A 55 -8.78 11.70 1.69
CA ARG A 55 -8.58 12.80 0.74
C ARG A 55 -7.55 12.43 -0.34
N ASP A 56 -6.36 12.02 0.05
CA ASP A 56 -5.25 11.79 -0.87
C ASP A 56 -5.52 10.57 -1.76
N ALA A 57 -6.17 9.52 -1.22
CA ALA A 57 -6.59 8.38 -2.01
C ALA A 57 -7.66 8.74 -3.05
N ARG A 58 -8.60 9.65 -2.74
CA ARG A 58 -9.61 10.14 -3.70
C ARG A 58 -8.99 10.96 -4.81
N LEU A 59 -8.07 11.86 -4.47
CA LEU A 59 -7.32 12.64 -5.45
C LEU A 59 -6.55 11.69 -6.39
N LEU A 60 -5.77 10.77 -5.82
CA LEU A 60 -4.97 9.83 -6.58
C LEU A 60 -5.84 8.91 -7.47
N GLY A 61 -6.81 8.22 -6.88
CA GLY A 61 -7.63 7.24 -7.58
C GLY A 61 -8.66 7.87 -8.51
N ASN A 62 -9.58 8.66 -7.95
CA ASN A 62 -10.75 9.13 -8.70
C ASN A 62 -10.39 10.25 -9.67
N GLU A 63 -9.54 11.19 -9.27
CA GLU A 63 -9.27 12.40 -10.06
C GLU A 63 -8.11 12.19 -11.04
N LEU A 64 -6.96 11.68 -10.59
CA LEU A 64 -5.78 11.52 -11.44
C LEU A 64 -5.79 10.24 -12.27
N LEU A 65 -6.17 9.11 -11.67
CA LEU A 65 -6.16 7.80 -12.31
C LEU A 65 -7.51 7.46 -12.98
N GLY A 66 -8.60 8.13 -12.59
CA GLY A 66 -9.93 7.89 -13.13
C GLY A 66 -10.54 6.54 -12.71
N VAL A 67 -10.11 5.98 -11.57
CA VAL A 67 -10.58 4.69 -11.06
C VAL A 67 -11.17 4.82 -9.66
N PRO A 68 -12.20 4.03 -9.32
CA PRO A 68 -12.74 4.03 -7.96
C PRO A 68 -11.67 3.67 -6.93
N VAL A 69 -11.73 4.34 -5.78
CA VAL A 69 -10.84 4.09 -4.64
C VAL A 69 -11.62 3.64 -3.40
N LYS A 70 -10.96 2.87 -2.53
CA LYS A 70 -11.44 2.65 -1.17
C LYS A 70 -10.29 2.66 -0.18
N VAL A 71 -10.53 3.30 0.96
CA VAL A 71 -9.61 3.24 2.10
C VAL A 71 -10.17 2.28 3.14
N ARG A 72 -9.35 1.37 3.68
CA ARG A 72 -9.77 0.28 4.58
C ARG A 72 -8.87 0.17 5.80
N ARG A 73 -9.32 -0.64 6.75
CA ARG A 73 -8.60 -1.00 7.97
C ARG A 73 -8.44 -2.52 8.08
N ALA A 74 -7.21 -2.99 8.21
CA ALA A 74 -6.86 -4.37 8.49
C ALA A 74 -6.43 -4.53 9.96
N PRO A 75 -6.67 -5.68 10.60
CA PRO A 75 -7.38 -6.87 10.10
C PRO A 75 -8.91 -6.78 10.27
N ALA A 76 -9.45 -5.74 10.92
CA ALA A 76 -10.87 -5.69 11.28
C ALA A 76 -11.85 -5.79 10.08
N ALA A 77 -11.47 -5.30 8.89
CA ALA A 77 -12.29 -5.39 7.68
C ALA A 77 -12.09 -6.69 6.87
N TYR A 78 -11.24 -7.62 7.33
CA TYR A 78 -10.78 -8.76 6.53
C TYR A 78 -11.82 -9.87 6.37
N HIS A 79 -12.76 -10.00 7.32
CA HIS A 79 -13.70 -11.12 7.36
C HIS A 79 -14.66 -11.24 6.16
N SER A 80 -14.65 -10.30 5.21
CA SER A 80 -15.42 -10.40 3.95
C SER A 80 -14.66 -9.98 2.69
N THR A 81 -13.39 -9.57 2.76
CA THR A 81 -12.74 -8.84 1.67
C THR A 81 -11.37 -9.36 1.23
N GLU A 82 -10.64 -10.06 2.09
CA GLU A 82 -9.32 -10.60 1.76
C GLU A 82 -9.38 -11.60 0.59
N GLN A 83 -10.43 -12.41 0.54
CA GLN A 83 -10.66 -13.31 -0.59
C GLN A 83 -10.95 -12.55 -1.90
N SER A 84 -11.60 -11.38 -1.82
CA SER A 84 -11.83 -10.54 -3.01
C SER A 84 -10.55 -9.84 -3.50
N GLU A 85 -9.61 -9.53 -2.60
CA GLU A 85 -8.30 -8.98 -2.99
C GLU A 85 -7.42 -10.05 -3.64
N MET A 86 -7.52 -11.29 -3.15
CA MET A 86 -6.69 -12.40 -3.57
C MET A 86 -7.21 -13.14 -4.82
N ASP A 87 -8.52 -13.32 -4.91
CA ASP A 87 -9.19 -14.11 -5.96
C ASP A 87 -10.13 -13.27 -6.84
N GLY A 88 -10.34 -12.00 -6.48
CA GLY A 88 -11.14 -11.09 -7.29
C GLY A 88 -10.43 -10.62 -8.56
N PRO A 89 -10.96 -9.59 -9.23
CA PRO A 89 -10.47 -9.22 -10.55
C PRO A 89 -8.99 -8.76 -10.55
N PRO A 90 -8.22 -9.04 -11.62
CA PRO A 90 -6.79 -8.74 -11.69
C PRO A 90 -6.46 -7.24 -11.75
N TRP A 91 -7.47 -6.40 -11.94
CA TRP A 91 -7.33 -4.95 -12.10
C TRP A 91 -7.30 -4.15 -10.78
N LEU A 92 -7.21 -4.84 -9.65
CA LEU A 92 -6.98 -4.25 -8.34
C LEU A 92 -5.49 -3.93 -8.16
N VAL A 93 -5.19 -2.68 -7.78
CA VAL A 93 -3.89 -2.29 -7.22
C VAL A 93 -4.08 -1.98 -5.73
N SER A 94 -3.28 -2.62 -4.87
CA SER A 94 -3.34 -2.41 -3.42
C SER A 94 -2.14 -1.61 -2.92
N LEU A 95 -2.41 -0.54 -2.19
CA LEU A 95 -1.46 0.21 -1.38
C LEU A 95 -1.72 -0.11 0.08
N ARG A 96 -0.71 -0.63 0.78
CA ARG A 96 -0.81 -1.02 2.18
C ARG A 96 0.10 -0.16 3.03
N LEU A 97 -0.42 0.37 4.14
CA LEU A 97 0.33 1.18 5.09
C LEU A 97 0.46 0.44 6.42
N LEU A 98 1.69 0.36 6.94
CA LEU A 98 2.01 -0.29 8.20
C LEU A 98 2.93 0.61 9.03
N GLY A 99 2.56 0.90 10.28
CA GLY A 99 3.49 1.46 11.25
C GLY A 99 4.38 0.37 11.85
N ARG A 100 5.58 0.71 12.32
CA ARG A 100 6.36 -0.24 13.15
C ARG A 100 5.89 -0.29 14.59
N ALA A 101 5.22 0.77 15.04
CA ALA A 101 4.53 0.84 16.31
C ALA A 101 3.05 1.15 16.07
N HIS A 102 2.18 0.59 16.91
CA HIS A 102 0.75 0.82 16.84
C HIS A 102 0.21 1.15 18.23
N GLU A 103 -0.89 1.90 18.25
CA GLU A 103 -1.64 2.06 19.48
C GLU A 103 -2.16 0.69 19.94
N PRO A 104 -1.99 0.34 21.24
CA PRO A 104 -2.56 -0.88 21.78
C PRO A 104 -4.09 -0.87 21.61
N CYS A 105 -4.66 -1.97 21.13
CA CYS A 105 -6.11 -2.10 21.06
C CYS A 105 -6.74 -1.96 22.46
N VAL A 106 -7.80 -1.15 22.57
CA VAL A 106 -8.56 -0.95 23.82
C VAL A 106 -9.16 -2.26 24.35
N VAL A 107 -9.53 -3.19 23.44
CA VAL A 107 -9.95 -4.56 23.74
C VAL A 107 -9.46 -5.49 22.62
N GLY A 108 -8.68 -6.52 22.97
CA GLY A 108 -8.12 -7.49 22.00
C GLY A 108 -6.60 -7.34 21.80
N VAL A 109 -5.99 -8.32 21.11
CA VAL A 109 -4.53 -8.54 21.03
C VAL A 109 -4.07 -8.49 19.57
N TYR A 110 -4.14 -7.33 18.91
CA TYR A 110 -3.34 -7.12 17.71
C TYR A 110 -2.10 -6.34 18.12
N ASP A 111 -1.07 -7.07 18.54
CA ASP A 111 0.23 -6.47 18.83
C ASP A 111 0.98 -6.14 17.52
N ASP A 112 2.06 -5.36 17.63
CA ASP A 112 2.87 -4.97 16.48
C ASP A 112 3.40 -6.17 15.69
N ARG A 113 3.69 -7.28 16.39
CA ARG A 113 4.17 -8.51 15.77
C ARG A 113 3.09 -9.12 14.89
N PHE A 114 1.86 -9.20 15.38
CA PHE A 114 0.72 -9.70 14.66
C PHE A 114 0.41 -8.83 13.45
N LEU A 115 0.30 -7.51 13.64
CA LEU A 115 -0.01 -6.57 12.56
C LEU A 115 1.06 -6.60 11.46
N ARG A 116 2.33 -6.66 11.84
CA ARG A 116 3.43 -6.82 10.88
C ARG A 116 3.39 -8.16 10.17
N ALA A 117 3.21 -9.26 10.89
CA ALA A 117 3.14 -10.59 10.29
C ALA A 117 1.98 -10.66 9.28
N GLN A 118 0.84 -10.08 9.64
CA GLN A 118 -0.34 -10.02 8.77
C GLN A 118 -0.05 -9.18 7.52
N ALA A 119 0.44 -7.96 7.68
CA ALA A 119 0.67 -7.06 6.54
C ALA A 119 1.69 -7.64 5.55
N VAL A 120 2.80 -8.18 6.06
CA VAL A 120 3.88 -8.76 5.26
C VAL A 120 3.40 -10.05 4.58
N SER A 121 2.72 -10.94 5.30
CA SER A 121 2.24 -12.20 4.72
C SER A 121 1.19 -11.96 3.64
N THR A 122 0.23 -11.04 3.86
CA THR A 122 -0.76 -10.68 2.83
C THR A 122 -0.07 -10.06 1.62
N TRP A 123 0.89 -9.15 1.82
CA TRP A 123 1.65 -8.55 0.72
C TRP A 123 2.40 -9.62 -0.09
N GLN A 124 3.11 -10.54 0.57
CA GLN A 124 3.80 -11.65 -0.10
C GLN A 124 2.84 -12.53 -0.89
N ALA A 125 1.73 -12.94 -0.27
CA ALA A 125 0.74 -13.78 -0.92
C ALA A 125 0.10 -13.09 -2.15
N MET A 126 -0.13 -11.77 -2.09
CA MET A 126 -0.61 -10.98 -3.23
C MET A 126 0.41 -11.02 -4.38
N LEU A 127 1.70 -10.81 -4.09
CA LEU A 127 2.75 -10.87 -5.10
C LEU A 127 2.87 -12.28 -5.73
N GLU A 128 2.78 -13.34 -4.92
CA GLU A 128 2.81 -14.73 -5.39
C GLU A 128 1.64 -15.05 -6.34
N LYS A 129 0.49 -14.40 -6.15
CA LYS A 129 -0.66 -14.49 -7.07
C LYS A 129 -0.58 -13.53 -8.27
N GLY A 130 0.55 -12.84 -8.46
CA GLY A 130 0.73 -11.87 -9.54
C GLY A 130 -0.13 -10.61 -9.38
N ARG A 131 -0.53 -10.28 -8.15
CA ARG A 131 -1.29 -9.05 -7.84
C ARG A 131 -0.35 -7.87 -7.65
N THR A 132 -0.78 -6.71 -8.11
CA THR A 132 -0.04 -5.45 -7.92
C THR A 132 -0.27 -4.93 -6.50
N CYS A 133 0.74 -5.06 -5.64
CA CYS A 133 0.65 -4.65 -4.23
C CYS A 133 1.91 -3.92 -3.77
N PHE A 134 1.73 -2.74 -3.19
CA PHE A 134 2.79 -1.91 -2.62
C PHE A 134 2.61 -1.81 -1.10
N LEU A 135 3.65 -2.16 -0.35
CA LEU A 135 3.68 -2.04 1.10
C LEU A 135 4.59 -0.87 1.50
N LEU A 136 3.98 0.16 2.09
CA LEU A 136 4.67 1.27 2.73
C LEU A 136 4.79 1.00 4.23
N VAL A 137 6.03 0.96 4.72
CA VAL A 137 6.31 0.79 6.16
C VAL A 137 6.86 2.10 6.71
N VAL A 138 6.19 2.62 7.73
CA VAL A 138 6.60 3.83 8.47
C VAL A 138 7.35 3.39 9.73
N ASP A 139 8.52 3.97 9.98
CA ASP A 139 9.29 3.74 11.19
C ASP A 139 8.71 4.58 12.34
N GLY A 140 7.84 3.98 13.14
CA GLY A 140 7.09 4.65 14.21
C GLY A 140 5.59 4.41 14.11
N TYR A 141 4.82 5.30 14.74
CA TYR A 141 3.36 5.34 14.63
C TYR A 141 2.95 6.04 13.34
N LEU A 142 1.87 5.56 12.71
CA LEU A 142 1.38 6.20 11.48
C LEU A 142 0.83 7.61 11.75
N ASP A 143 0.20 7.83 12.90
CA ASP A 143 -0.35 9.13 13.28
C ASP A 143 0.73 10.22 13.44
N ASP A 144 1.93 9.85 13.88
CA ASP A 144 3.08 10.76 13.93
C ASP A 144 3.61 11.10 12.52
N ALA A 145 3.20 10.34 11.50
CA ALA A 145 3.68 10.47 10.13
C ALA A 145 2.68 11.16 9.19
N ILE A 146 1.67 11.87 9.70
CA ILE A 146 0.67 12.56 8.86
C ILE A 146 1.32 13.52 7.85
N GLU A 147 2.22 14.41 8.30
CA GLU A 147 2.91 15.36 7.40
C GLU A 147 3.83 14.62 6.41
N PRO A 148 4.71 13.68 6.83
CA PRO A 148 5.48 12.84 5.92
C PRO A 148 4.62 12.07 4.90
N LEU A 149 3.49 11.52 5.30
CA LEU A 149 2.57 10.78 4.43
C LEU A 149 1.89 11.70 3.42
N THR A 150 1.47 12.90 3.85
CA THR A 150 0.95 13.92 2.94
C THR A 150 2.00 14.28 1.90
N GLY A 151 3.24 14.52 2.32
CA GLY A 151 4.37 14.78 1.41
C GLY A 151 4.65 13.61 0.46
N PHE A 152 4.54 12.37 0.95
CA PHE A 152 4.65 11.17 0.12
C PHE A 152 3.58 11.13 -0.98
N PHE A 153 2.31 11.36 -0.66
CA PHE A 153 1.22 11.37 -1.65
C PHE A 153 1.39 12.52 -2.65
N THR A 154 1.70 13.73 -2.19
CA THR A 154 1.98 14.87 -3.09
C THR A 154 3.13 14.56 -4.06
N ALA A 155 4.19 13.91 -3.61
CA ALA A 155 5.30 13.52 -4.49
C ALA A 155 4.89 12.42 -5.50
N VAL A 156 4.03 11.48 -5.11
CA VAL A 156 3.46 10.48 -6.02
C VAL A 156 2.59 11.16 -7.09
N GLU A 157 1.77 12.14 -6.70
CA GLU A 157 0.95 12.94 -7.62
C GLU A 157 1.82 13.67 -8.65
N GLN A 158 2.89 14.34 -8.20
CA GLN A 158 3.83 15.03 -9.09
C GLN A 158 4.40 14.05 -10.12
N HIS A 159 4.84 12.87 -9.69
CA HIS A 159 5.29 11.84 -10.61
C HIS A 159 4.17 11.36 -11.55
N LEU A 160 2.91 11.32 -11.17
CA LEU A 160 1.85 10.88 -12.10
C LEU A 160 1.50 11.91 -13.18
N MET A 161 1.86 13.18 -12.97
CA MET A 161 1.66 14.26 -13.94
C MET A 161 2.82 14.41 -14.93
N GLU A 162 3.96 13.77 -14.65
CA GLU A 162 5.12 13.66 -15.56
C GLU A 162 4.90 12.59 -16.65
#